data_AF-A0A6A1R1L1-F1
#
_entry.id   AF-A0A6A1R1L1-F1
#
_cell.length_a   1.000
_cell.length_b   1.000
_cell.length_c   1.000
_cell.angle_alpha   90.00
_cell.angle_beta   90.00
_cell.angle_gamma   90.00
#
_symmetry.space_group_name_H-M   'P 1'
#
loop_
_entity.id
_entity.type
_entity.pdbx_description
1 polymer ?
#
loop_
_entity_poly.entity_id
_entity_poly.type
_entity_poly.pdbx_seq_one_letter_code
_entity_poly.pdbx_strand_id
1 'polypeptide(L)'
;MPLGRGLQHAGRQSLQHDARGAGMTKAKLIWAVVLAAFLFGAGWVSNGWRLSDQHAQELAKRDREALVMAEAVKQIGIEAGKVIAAADAKGVKEIADAKAETERVRRCIAAGTCGVWIKSSAAGGGVPGDSGSGSLGNAASGITGEAASRVLDLWDAVDTDAAKLGYLQAYAEQCWRSGVEASKLTK
;
A
#
# COMPACT_ATOMS: atom_id res chain seq x y z
N MET A 1 -49.65 59.37 92.07
CA MET A 1 -48.95 58.12 92.46
C MET A 1 -49.63 56.96 91.73
N PRO A 2 -48.93 55.95 91.18
CA PRO A 2 -48.01 56.09 90.05
C PRO A 2 -48.20 54.99 88.96
N LEU A 3 -47.37 55.06 87.90
CA LEU A 3 -46.86 53.99 87.01
C LEU A 3 -47.73 53.39 85.88
N GLY A 4 -47.15 53.41 84.68
CA GLY A 4 -47.63 52.64 83.52
C GLY A 4 -47.00 53.03 82.17
N ARG A 5 -45.68 53.29 82.14
CA ARG A 5 -44.92 53.62 80.92
C ARG A 5 -44.21 52.35 80.45
N GLY A 6 -44.55 51.82 79.28
CA GLY A 6 -43.79 50.74 78.63
C GLY A 6 -44.64 49.99 77.60
N LEU A 7 -43.96 49.48 76.56
CA LEU A 7 -44.52 48.71 75.43
C LEU A 7 -45.11 49.54 74.29
N GLN A 8 -44.25 50.21 73.53
CA GLN A 8 -44.47 50.40 72.08
C GLN A 8 -43.21 50.90 71.34
N HIS A 9 -42.02 50.33 71.61
CA HIS A 9 -40.82 50.68 70.82
C HIS A 9 -39.87 49.51 70.48
N ALA A 10 -40.20 48.26 70.81
CA ALA A 10 -39.25 47.14 70.70
C ALA A 10 -39.39 46.25 69.44
N GLY A 11 -40.30 46.57 68.50
CA GLY A 11 -40.60 45.67 67.37
C GLY A 11 -39.91 45.99 66.03
N ARG A 12 -39.27 47.15 65.88
CA ARG A 12 -38.73 47.61 64.58
C ARG A 12 -37.20 47.64 64.51
N GLN A 13 -36.51 47.34 65.60
CA GLN A 13 -35.03 47.39 65.65
C GLN A 13 -34.36 46.04 65.35
N SER A 14 -35.07 44.91 65.46
CA SER A 14 -34.49 43.58 65.25
C SER A 14 -34.27 43.21 63.77
N LEU A 15 -34.97 43.85 62.82
CA LEU A 15 -34.76 43.61 61.38
C LEU A 15 -33.67 44.47 60.73
N GLN A 16 -33.03 45.38 61.48
CA GLN A 16 -31.89 46.17 60.97
C GLN A 16 -30.53 45.73 61.50
N HIS A 17 -30.47 44.76 62.42
CA HIS A 17 -29.21 44.31 63.01
C HIS A 17 -28.49 43.22 62.19
N ASP A 18 -29.16 42.55 61.25
CA ASP A 18 -28.53 41.56 60.37
C ASP A 18 -27.87 42.14 59.11
N ALA A 19 -27.99 43.45 58.86
CA ALA A 19 -27.45 44.10 57.66
C ALA A 19 -26.19 44.97 57.90
N ARG A 20 -25.54 44.88 59.07
CA ARG A 20 -24.38 45.73 59.44
C ARG A 20 -23.06 44.99 59.68
N GLY A 21 -22.91 43.80 59.12
CA GLY A 21 -21.82 42.87 59.47
C GLY A 21 -20.74 42.60 58.43
N ALA A 22 -20.47 43.46 57.43
CA ALA A 22 -19.23 43.34 56.62
C ALA A 22 -18.91 44.61 55.82
N GLY A 23 -18.48 45.68 56.49
CA GLY A 23 -17.76 46.77 55.83
C GLY A 23 -16.36 46.30 55.41
N MET A 24 -16.26 45.49 54.36
CA MET A 24 -14.99 45.02 53.83
C MET A 24 -14.34 46.18 53.06
N THR A 25 -13.29 46.79 53.64
CA THR A 25 -12.54 47.85 52.96
C THR A 25 -12.02 47.35 51.61
N LYS A 26 -11.93 48.21 50.58
CA LYS A 26 -11.49 47.83 49.23
C LYS A 26 -10.20 47.00 49.22
N ALA A 27 -9.28 47.28 50.15
CA ALA A 27 -8.05 46.52 50.35
C ALA A 27 -8.27 45.05 50.74
N LYS A 28 -9.24 44.76 51.63
CA LYS A 28 -9.57 43.38 52.04
C LYS A 28 -10.20 42.57 50.89
N LEU A 29 -10.99 43.22 50.04
CA LEU A 29 -11.54 42.60 48.82
C LEU A 29 -10.44 42.27 47.80
N ILE A 30 -9.48 43.18 47.59
CA ILE A 30 -8.34 42.93 46.70
C ILE A 30 -7.53 41.74 47.21
N TRP A 31 -7.20 41.71 48.51
CA TRP A 31 -6.47 40.58 49.10
C TRP A 31 -7.24 39.25 49.03
N ALA A 32 -8.56 39.27 49.23
CA ALA A 32 -9.38 38.07 49.09
C ALA A 32 -9.36 37.51 47.66
N VAL A 33 -9.44 38.38 46.64
CA VAL A 33 -9.37 37.95 45.23
C VAL A 33 -7.98 37.43 44.87
N VAL A 34 -6.91 38.07 45.33
CA VAL A 34 -5.52 37.61 45.10
C VAL A 34 -5.30 36.23 45.71
N LEU A 35 -5.76 36.00 46.95
CA LEU A 35 -5.66 34.69 47.61
C LEU A 35 -6.47 33.62 46.89
N ALA A 36 -7.69 33.95 46.46
CA ALA A 36 -8.52 33.04 45.68
C ALA A 36 -7.86 32.67 44.35
N ALA A 37 -7.28 33.64 43.63
CA ALA A 37 -6.56 33.40 42.38
C ALA A 37 -5.32 32.51 42.58
N PHE A 38 -4.57 32.71 43.68
CA PHE A 38 -3.42 31.87 44.02
C PHE A 38 -3.80 30.42 44.30
N LEU A 39 -4.85 30.20 45.09
CA LEU A 39 -5.34 28.86 45.40
C LEU A 39 -5.88 28.15 44.15
N PHE A 40 -6.57 28.89 43.29
CA PHE A 40 -7.05 28.35 42.01
C PHE A 40 -5.89 27.97 41.08
N GLY A 41 -4.87 28.82 40.96
CA GLY A 41 -3.66 28.52 40.20
C GLY A 41 -2.91 27.29 40.73
N ALA A 42 -2.77 27.16 42.05
CA ALA A 42 -2.12 26.01 42.68
C ALA A 42 -2.93 24.71 42.47
N GLY A 43 -4.26 24.76 42.58
CA GLY A 43 -5.14 23.63 42.29
C GLY A 43 -5.08 23.21 40.82
N TRP A 44 -5.01 24.17 39.90
CA TRP A 44 -4.88 23.90 38.47
C TRP A 44 -3.54 23.27 38.10
N VAL A 45 -2.43 23.77 38.65
CA VAL A 45 -1.10 23.19 38.42
C VAL A 45 -1.03 21.77 38.96
N SER A 46 -1.53 21.52 40.17
CA SER A 46 -1.59 20.17 40.75
C SER A 46 -2.41 19.19 39.88
N ASN A 47 -3.57 19.63 39.38
CA ASN A 47 -4.41 18.82 38.50
C ASN A 47 -3.77 18.63 37.10
N GLY A 48 -3.09 19.64 36.58
CA GLY A 48 -2.37 19.60 35.31
C GLY A 48 -1.22 18.60 35.32
N TRP A 49 -0.48 18.49 36.42
CA TRP A 49 0.60 17.52 36.58
C TRP A 49 0.09 16.08 36.63
N ARG A 50 -1.06 15.85 37.28
CA ARG A 50 -1.70 14.53 37.31
C ARG A 50 -2.22 14.11 35.95
N LEU A 51 -2.81 15.04 35.20
CA LEU A 51 -3.30 14.78 33.85
C LEU A 51 -2.14 14.56 32.86
N SER A 52 -1.05 15.31 32.99
CA SER A 52 0.13 15.14 32.14
C SER A 52 0.82 13.80 32.34
N ASP A 53 0.92 13.31 33.58
CA ASP A 53 1.53 12.00 33.86
C ASP A 53 0.71 10.85 33.28
N GLN A 54 -0.63 10.92 33.42
CA GLN A 54 -1.53 9.92 32.82
C GLN A 54 -1.43 9.89 31.30
N HIS A 55 -1.35 11.05 30.65
CA HIS A 55 -1.13 11.10 29.20
C HIS A 55 0.24 10.57 28.79
N ALA A 56 1.31 10.92 29.52
CA ALA A 56 2.65 10.42 29.24
C ALA A 56 2.73 8.88 29.30
N GLN A 57 2.04 8.27 30.27
CA GLN A 57 1.98 6.80 30.36
C GLN A 57 1.16 6.16 29.23
N GLU A 58 0.06 6.78 28.80
CA GLU A 58 -0.76 6.26 27.71
C GLU A 58 -0.01 6.35 26.36
N LEU A 59 0.64 7.49 26.10
CA LEU A 59 1.55 7.66 24.95
C LEU A 59 2.66 6.59 24.97
N ALA A 60 3.30 6.38 26.12
CA ALA A 60 4.34 5.36 26.26
C ALA A 60 3.85 3.93 25.99
N LYS A 61 2.59 3.60 26.32
CA LYS A 61 1.99 2.30 25.96
C LYS A 61 1.75 2.21 24.46
N ARG A 62 1.18 3.25 23.85
CA ARG A 62 0.94 3.29 22.39
C ARG A 62 2.22 3.19 21.59
N ASP A 63 3.29 3.85 22.04
CA ASP A 63 4.59 3.75 21.39
C ASP A 63 5.15 2.33 21.47
N ARG A 64 5.01 1.66 22.63
CA ARG A 64 5.41 0.26 22.77
C ARG A 64 4.60 -0.69 21.88
N GLU A 65 3.28 -0.52 21.83
CA GLU A 65 2.42 -1.28 20.93
C GLU A 65 2.79 -1.05 19.46
N ALA A 66 3.01 0.21 19.07
CA ALA A 66 3.43 0.58 17.73
C ALA A 66 4.79 -0.02 17.36
N LEU A 67 5.75 -0.04 18.28
CA LEU A 67 7.06 -0.67 18.07
C LEU A 67 6.94 -2.19 17.87
N VAL A 68 6.12 -2.87 18.67
CA VAL A 68 5.89 -4.32 18.51
C VAL A 68 5.23 -4.62 17.17
N MET A 69 4.23 -3.84 16.78
CA MET A 69 3.56 -4.01 15.48
C MET A 69 4.51 -3.68 14.32
N ALA A 70 5.33 -2.62 14.43
CA ALA A 70 6.32 -2.26 13.42
C ALA A 70 7.38 -3.34 13.25
N GLU A 71 7.86 -3.93 14.35
CA GLU A 71 8.82 -5.03 14.28
C GLU A 71 8.18 -6.29 13.67
N ALA A 72 6.93 -6.62 14.04
CA ALA A 72 6.20 -7.73 13.42
C ALA A 72 6.02 -7.54 11.91
N VAL A 73 5.60 -6.35 11.47
CA VAL A 73 5.45 -6.01 10.05
C VAL A 73 6.79 -6.07 9.32
N LYS A 74 7.87 -5.59 9.96
CA LYS A 74 9.22 -5.65 9.39
C LYS A 74 9.68 -7.08 9.19
N GLN A 75 9.47 -7.96 10.17
CA GLN A 75 9.85 -9.37 10.05
C GLN A 75 9.07 -10.06 8.93
N ILE A 76 7.75 -9.86 8.87
CA ILE A 76 6.90 -10.37 7.77
C ILE A 76 7.40 -9.83 6.42
N GLY A 77 7.74 -8.54 6.34
CA GLY A 77 8.26 -7.92 5.12
C GLY A 77 9.61 -8.52 4.68
N ILE A 78 10.51 -8.82 5.62
CA ILE A 78 11.79 -9.47 5.34
C ILE A 78 11.57 -10.90 4.81
N GLU A 79 10.69 -11.67 5.44
CA GLU A 79 10.39 -13.05 5.01
C GLU A 79 9.73 -13.08 3.64
N ALA A 80 8.71 -12.26 3.42
CA ALA A 80 8.06 -12.11 2.11
C ALA A 80 9.07 -11.67 1.04
N GLY A 81 9.93 -10.70 1.36
CA GLY A 81 10.99 -10.24 0.46
C GLY A 81 11.97 -11.35 0.09
N LYS A 82 12.34 -12.23 1.03
CA LYS A 82 13.20 -13.39 0.74
C LYS A 82 12.52 -14.41 -0.16
N VAL A 83 11.23 -14.68 0.06
CA VAL A 83 10.46 -15.62 -0.79
C VAL A 83 10.32 -15.07 -2.21
N ILE A 84 9.99 -13.78 -2.36
CA ILE A 84 9.91 -13.12 -3.66
C ILE A 84 11.28 -13.14 -4.35
N ALA A 85 12.35 -12.75 -3.66
CA ALA A 85 13.70 -12.76 -4.23
C ALA A 85 14.16 -14.18 -4.64
N ALA A 86 13.81 -15.21 -3.87
CA ALA A 86 14.10 -16.60 -4.21
C ALA A 86 13.28 -17.06 -5.44
N ALA A 87 12.01 -16.68 -5.52
CA ALA A 87 11.15 -16.96 -6.67
C ALA A 87 11.68 -16.26 -7.93
N ASP A 88 12.09 -14.99 -7.82
CA ASP A 88 12.68 -14.22 -8.91
C ASP A 88 14.00 -14.83 -9.37
N ALA A 89 14.89 -15.17 -8.43
CA ALA A 89 16.16 -15.82 -8.76
C ALA A 89 15.95 -17.16 -9.46
N LYS A 90 14.95 -17.95 -9.03
CA LYS A 90 14.58 -19.20 -9.69
C LYS A 90 14.03 -18.95 -11.08
N GLY A 91 13.10 -18.00 -11.25
CA GLY A 91 12.50 -17.67 -12.55
C GLY A 91 13.55 -17.18 -13.55
N VAL A 92 14.45 -16.28 -13.13
CA VAL A 92 15.55 -15.80 -13.99
C VAL A 92 16.46 -16.95 -14.40
N LYS A 93 16.79 -17.86 -13.49
CA LYS A 93 17.62 -19.04 -13.81
C LYS A 93 16.92 -19.96 -14.81
N GLU A 94 15.65 -20.29 -14.60
CA GLU A 94 14.90 -21.17 -15.51
C GLU A 94 14.80 -20.58 -16.91
N ILE A 95 14.59 -19.26 -17.03
CA ILE A 95 14.59 -18.55 -18.32
C ILE A 95 15.99 -18.60 -18.97
N ALA A 96 17.05 -18.38 -18.19
CA ALA A 96 18.43 -18.41 -18.70
C ALA A 96 18.81 -19.81 -19.19
N ASP A 97 18.47 -20.86 -18.42
CA ASP A 97 18.74 -22.26 -18.77
C ASP A 97 17.95 -22.66 -20.04
N ALA A 98 16.67 -22.29 -20.13
CA ALA A 98 15.86 -22.53 -21.33
C ALA A 98 16.44 -21.83 -22.57
N LYS A 99 16.86 -20.56 -22.43
CA LYS A 99 17.51 -19.81 -23.53
C LYS A 99 18.82 -20.47 -23.96
N ALA A 100 19.64 -20.91 -23.00
CA ALA A 100 20.91 -21.58 -23.30
C ALA A 100 20.70 -22.88 -24.10
N GLU A 101 19.66 -23.64 -23.78
CA GLU A 101 19.31 -24.86 -24.51
C GLU A 101 18.80 -24.57 -25.93
N THR A 102 17.92 -23.58 -26.10
CA THR A 102 17.47 -23.14 -27.44
C THR A 102 18.66 -22.70 -28.30
N GLU A 103 19.57 -21.90 -27.74
CA GLU A 103 20.79 -21.45 -28.43
C GLU A 103 21.73 -22.61 -28.79
N ARG A 104 21.81 -23.64 -27.93
CA ARG A 104 22.57 -24.86 -28.21
C ARG A 104 22.01 -25.58 -29.43
N VAL A 105 20.69 -25.73 -29.50
CA VAL A 105 20.00 -26.36 -30.64
C VAL A 105 20.19 -25.51 -31.91
N ARG A 106 20.02 -24.18 -31.84
CA ARG A 106 20.25 -23.28 -32.98
C ARG A 106 21.67 -23.38 -33.52
N ARG A 107 22.68 -23.41 -32.65
CA ARG A 107 24.08 -23.61 -33.07
C ARG A 107 24.30 -24.96 -33.76
N CYS A 108 23.70 -26.03 -33.24
CA CYS A 108 23.80 -27.35 -33.87
C CYS A 108 23.16 -27.37 -35.28
N ILE A 109 22.04 -26.66 -35.47
CA ILE A 109 21.37 -26.52 -36.77
C ILE A 109 22.21 -25.68 -37.73
N ALA A 110 22.74 -24.54 -37.28
CA ALA A 110 23.58 -23.66 -38.08
C ALA A 110 24.89 -24.34 -38.51
N ALA A 111 25.47 -25.18 -37.64
CA ALA A 111 26.63 -26.01 -37.95
C ALA A 111 26.33 -27.18 -38.89
N GLY A 112 25.05 -27.43 -39.22
CA GLY A 112 24.63 -28.56 -40.07
C GLY A 112 24.74 -29.92 -39.40
N THR A 113 25.06 -29.97 -38.11
CA THR A 113 25.19 -31.21 -37.32
C THR A 113 23.84 -31.73 -36.79
N CYS A 114 22.82 -30.87 -36.77
CA CYS A 114 21.42 -31.20 -36.49
C CYS A 114 20.53 -30.86 -37.70
N GLY A 115 19.56 -31.72 -38.04
CA GLY A 115 18.61 -31.50 -39.13
C GLY A 115 17.24 -31.02 -38.65
N VAL A 116 16.60 -30.15 -39.44
CA VAL A 116 15.20 -29.72 -39.24
C VAL A 116 14.35 -30.33 -40.35
N TRP A 117 13.20 -30.86 -39.96
CA TRP A 117 12.23 -31.48 -40.87
C TRP A 117 10.95 -30.67 -40.84
N ILE A 118 10.55 -30.11 -41.98
CA ILE A 118 9.25 -29.45 -42.10
C ILE A 118 8.26 -30.49 -42.61
N LYS A 119 7.22 -30.75 -41.82
CA LYS A 119 6.09 -31.57 -42.25
C LYS A 119 5.08 -30.66 -42.95
N SER A 120 5.03 -30.69 -44.28
CA SER A 120 3.97 -30.02 -45.04
C SER A 120 2.90 -31.03 -45.44
N SER A 121 1.63 -30.77 -45.09
CA SER A 121 0.50 -31.36 -45.80
C SER A 121 0.21 -30.51 -47.03
N ALA A 122 0.96 -30.70 -48.11
CA ALA A 122 0.64 -30.03 -49.37
C ALA A 122 -0.66 -30.66 -49.93
N ALA A 123 -1.79 -29.96 -49.77
CA ALA A 123 -2.93 -30.18 -50.65
C ALA A 123 -2.50 -29.79 -52.07
N GLY A 124 -2.77 -30.66 -53.04
CA GLY A 124 -2.13 -30.68 -54.35
C GLY A 124 -2.16 -29.33 -55.09
N GLY A 125 -0.98 -28.71 -55.19
CA GLY A 125 -0.69 -27.58 -56.07
C GLY A 125 0.77 -27.68 -56.46
N GLY A 126 1.04 -28.05 -57.71
CA GLY A 126 2.39 -28.27 -58.22
C GLY A 126 3.24 -27.00 -58.16
N VAL A 127 4.39 -27.10 -57.49
CA VAL A 127 5.48 -26.13 -57.61
C VAL A 127 6.31 -26.53 -58.84
N PRO A 128 6.62 -25.61 -59.78
CA PRO A 128 7.49 -25.91 -60.91
C PRO A 128 8.87 -26.34 -60.41
N GLY A 129 9.27 -27.56 -60.77
CA GLY A 129 10.51 -28.15 -60.31
C GLY A 129 11.72 -27.52 -60.98
N ASP A 130 12.62 -26.95 -60.17
CA ASP A 130 14.02 -26.93 -60.50
C ASP A 130 14.66 -28.25 -60.09
N SER A 131 15.31 -28.84 -61.08
CA SER A 131 15.80 -30.21 -61.19
C SER A 131 16.85 -30.60 -60.16
N GLY A 132 16.54 -31.66 -59.40
CA GLY A 132 17.47 -32.38 -58.52
C GLY A 132 16.78 -33.44 -57.66
N SER A 133 15.91 -34.27 -58.25
CA SER A 133 15.05 -35.22 -57.51
C SER A 133 15.72 -36.59 -57.31
N GLY A 134 16.28 -36.78 -56.12
CA GLY A 134 16.35 -38.10 -55.49
C GLY A 134 15.02 -38.35 -54.77
N SER A 135 14.31 -39.40 -55.18
CA SER A 135 13.03 -39.85 -54.64
C SER A 135 13.03 -39.98 -53.11
N LEU A 136 12.14 -39.26 -52.41
CA LEU A 136 11.76 -39.55 -51.02
C LEU A 136 10.24 -39.41 -50.88
N GLY A 137 9.56 -40.55 -50.75
CA GLY A 137 8.14 -40.63 -50.45
C GLY A 137 7.83 -40.21 -49.01
N ASN A 138 6.67 -39.58 -48.82
CA ASN A 138 6.15 -38.98 -47.57
C ASN A 138 6.97 -37.75 -47.12
N ALA A 139 6.70 -36.62 -47.77
CA ALA A 139 7.58 -35.45 -47.88
C ALA A 139 7.78 -34.67 -46.56
N ALA A 140 8.71 -35.15 -45.73
CA ALA A 140 9.55 -34.28 -44.93
C ALA A 140 10.82 -33.98 -45.74
N SER A 141 10.87 -32.84 -46.43
CA SER A 141 12.10 -32.39 -47.07
C SER A 141 13.03 -31.81 -46.01
N GLY A 142 14.20 -32.42 -45.83
CA GLY A 142 15.26 -31.85 -44.99
C GLY A 142 15.71 -30.52 -45.60
N ILE A 143 15.72 -29.46 -44.79
CA ILE A 143 16.18 -28.14 -45.20
C ILE A 143 17.65 -27.94 -44.82
N THR A 144 18.38 -27.12 -45.59
CA THR A 144 19.78 -26.80 -45.26
C THR A 144 19.87 -26.04 -43.93
N GLY A 145 21.00 -26.14 -43.23
CA GLY A 145 21.19 -25.44 -41.94
C GLY A 145 20.92 -23.93 -42.02
N GLU A 146 21.32 -23.28 -43.12
CA GLU A 146 21.09 -21.85 -43.36
C GLU A 146 19.60 -21.51 -43.57
N ALA A 147 18.87 -22.35 -44.33
CA ALA A 147 17.43 -22.18 -44.50
C ALA A 147 16.67 -22.47 -43.19
N ALA A 148 17.11 -23.46 -42.41
CA ALA A 148 16.55 -23.77 -41.11
C ALA A 148 16.72 -22.63 -40.11
N SER A 149 17.91 -22.03 -40.04
CA SER A 149 18.16 -20.86 -39.20
C SER A 149 17.23 -19.70 -39.55
N ARG A 150 17.10 -19.35 -40.84
CA ARG A 150 16.19 -18.27 -41.28
C ARG A 150 14.72 -18.53 -40.92
N VAL A 151 14.26 -19.76 -41.06
CA VAL A 151 12.89 -20.14 -40.67
C VAL A 151 12.71 -19.98 -39.16
N LEU A 152 13.66 -20.44 -38.35
CA LEU A 152 13.61 -20.28 -36.89
C LEU A 152 13.64 -18.81 -36.46
N ASP A 153 14.45 -17.97 -37.11
CA ASP A 153 14.50 -16.53 -36.84
C ASP A 153 13.16 -15.86 -37.17
N LEU A 154 12.51 -16.28 -38.27
CA LEU A 154 11.17 -15.77 -38.61
C LEU A 154 10.14 -16.16 -37.56
N TRP A 155 10.15 -17.41 -37.08
CA TRP A 155 9.26 -17.85 -36.01
C TRP A 155 9.48 -17.05 -34.71
N ASP A 156 10.73 -16.78 -34.36
CA ASP A 156 11.09 -15.97 -33.18
C ASP A 156 10.56 -14.54 -33.27
N ALA A 157 10.66 -13.94 -34.46
CA ALA A 157 10.12 -12.61 -34.73
C ALA A 157 8.58 -12.60 -34.63
N VAL A 158 7.91 -13.59 -35.21
CA VAL A 158 6.44 -13.72 -35.16
C VAL A 158 5.95 -13.92 -33.73
N ASP A 159 6.62 -14.78 -32.95
CA ASP A 159 6.26 -15.03 -31.54
C ASP A 159 6.45 -13.76 -30.69
N THR A 160 7.58 -13.07 -30.89
CA THR A 160 7.85 -11.79 -30.22
C THR A 160 6.80 -10.74 -30.56
N ASP A 161 6.41 -10.62 -31.83
CA ASP A 161 5.39 -9.65 -32.24
C ASP A 161 4.00 -10.03 -31.73
N ALA A 162 3.66 -11.32 -31.67
CA ALA A 162 2.43 -11.80 -31.04
C ALA A 162 2.37 -11.43 -29.55
N ALA A 163 3.49 -11.57 -28.82
CA ALA A 163 3.57 -11.17 -27.41
C ALA A 163 3.36 -9.66 -27.23
N LYS A 164 3.99 -8.83 -28.08
CA LYS A 164 3.78 -7.36 -28.08
C LYS A 164 2.33 -7.00 -28.33
N LEU A 165 1.70 -7.62 -29.32
CA LEU A 165 0.29 -7.37 -29.65
C LEU A 165 -0.63 -7.78 -28.50
N GLY A 166 -0.38 -8.93 -27.87
CA GLY A 166 -1.11 -9.38 -26.69
C GLY A 166 -1.01 -8.39 -25.53
N TYR A 167 0.19 -7.86 -25.27
CA TYR A 167 0.38 -6.80 -24.26
C TYR A 167 -0.43 -5.54 -24.58
N LEU A 168 -0.35 -5.04 -25.83
CA LEU A 168 -1.08 -3.84 -26.25
C LEU A 168 -2.60 -4.04 -26.18
N GLN A 169 -3.09 -5.22 -26.55
CA GLN A 169 -4.51 -5.55 -26.43
C GLN A 169 -4.95 -5.57 -24.97
N ALA A 170 -4.22 -6.24 -24.08
CA ALA A 170 -4.55 -6.29 -22.66
C ALA A 170 -4.54 -4.88 -22.02
N TYR A 171 -3.59 -4.04 -22.41
CA TYR A 171 -3.54 -2.65 -21.97
C TYR A 171 -4.76 -1.86 -22.45
N ALA A 172 -5.15 -1.99 -23.73
CA ALA A 172 -6.33 -1.33 -24.27
C ALA A 172 -7.62 -1.79 -23.56
N GLU A 173 -7.76 -3.09 -23.28
CA GLU A 173 -8.90 -3.65 -22.52
C GLU A 173 -8.96 -3.09 -21.09
N GLN A 174 -7.82 -2.94 -20.43
CA GLN A 174 -7.75 -2.39 -19.08
C GLN A 174 -8.15 -0.91 -19.06
N CYS A 175 -7.66 -0.13 -20.03
CA CYS A 175 -8.08 1.26 -20.22
C CYS A 175 -9.59 1.36 -20.46
N TRP A 176 -10.13 0.54 -21.37
CA TRP A 176 -11.58 0.50 -21.63
C TRP A 176 -12.38 0.18 -20.36
N ARG A 177 -11.99 -0.88 -19.62
CA ARG A 177 -12.67 -1.28 -18.38
C ARG A 177 -12.65 -0.17 -17.34
N SER A 178 -11.51 0.50 -17.15
CA SER A 178 -11.39 1.61 -16.20
C SER A 178 -12.31 2.80 -16.56
N GLY A 179 -12.45 3.11 -17.85
CA GLY A 179 -13.37 4.15 -18.33
C GLY A 179 -14.84 3.79 -18.11
N VAL A 180 -15.22 2.52 -18.35
CA VAL A 180 -16.56 2.00 -18.05
C VAL A 180 -16.86 2.09 -16.54
N GLU A 181 -15.92 1.69 -15.68
CA GLU A 181 -16.06 1.79 -14.23
C GLU A 181 -16.21 3.24 -13.77
N ALA A 182 -15.41 4.16 -14.31
CA ALA A 182 -15.53 5.59 -14.02
C ALA A 182 -16.93 6.14 -14.40
N SER A 183 -17.48 5.77 -15.55
CA SER A 183 -18.82 6.20 -15.97
C SER A 183 -19.97 5.69 -15.09
N LYS A 184 -19.80 4.52 -14.45
CA LYS A 184 -20.79 3.96 -13.53
C LYS A 184 -20.85 4.72 -12.21
N LEU A 185 -19.72 5.28 -11.77
CA LEU A 185 -19.64 6.06 -10.52
C LEU A 185 -20.22 7.47 -10.65
N THR A 186 -20.40 7.96 -11.89
CA THR A 186 -20.94 9.30 -12.17
C THR A 186 -22.46 9.35 -12.37
N LYS A 187 -23.17 8.23 -12.20
CA LYS A 187 -24.64 8.11 -12.32
C LYS A 187 -25.26 7.75 -10.98
#